data_AF-A0A7K4MNI7-F1
#
_entry.id   AF-A0A7K4MNI7-F1
#
_cell.length_a   1.000
_cell.length_b   1.000
_cell.length_c   1.000
_cell.angle_alpha   90.00
_cell.angle_beta   90.00
_cell.angle_gamma   90.00
#
_symmetry.space_group_name_H-M   'P 1'
#
loop_
_entity.id
_entity.type
_entity.pdbx_description
1 polymer ?
#
loop_
_entity_poly.entity_id
_entity_poly.type
_entity_poly.pdbx_seq_one_letter_code
_entity_poly.pdbx_strand_id
1 'polypeptide(L)'
;MKLDPDLRLRIYEIAGIYASRFSIPEPKVLLTTREVLDMPREMTEGARTSAYKYLGLSYNKQNLIFINVRKISNDKDLENTIVHELIHQRFPYLSHGKRFNKLVRQGLRGKKFLPYQKRK
;
A
#
# COMPACT_ATOMS: atom_id res chain seq x y z
N MET A 1 -7.86 -14.44 0.82
CA MET A 1 -9.23 -14.11 0.36
C MET A 1 -9.34 -14.52 -1.11
N LYS A 2 -10.54 -14.83 -1.61
CA LYS A 2 -10.77 -15.05 -3.04
C LYS A 2 -10.92 -13.69 -3.72
N LEU A 3 -10.11 -13.41 -4.73
CA LEU A 3 -10.24 -12.17 -5.50
C LEU A 3 -11.40 -12.31 -6.48
N ASP A 4 -12.42 -11.48 -6.29
CA ASP A 4 -13.56 -11.29 -7.19
C ASP A 4 -13.70 -9.79 -7.52
N PRO A 5 -14.59 -9.41 -8.46
CA PRO A 5 -14.76 -8.02 -8.86
C PRO A 5 -15.15 -7.09 -7.70
N ASP A 6 -15.99 -7.55 -6.76
CA ASP A 6 -16.47 -6.75 -5.63
C ASP A 6 -15.34 -6.46 -4.64
N LEU A 7 -14.54 -7.47 -4.30
CA LEU A 7 -13.36 -7.30 -3.46
C LEU A 7 -12.32 -6.40 -4.14
N ARG A 8 -12.14 -6.53 -5.46
CA ARG A 8 -11.23 -5.67 -6.23
C ARG A 8 -11.65 -4.20 -6.13
N LEU A 9 -12.93 -3.91 -6.36
CA LEU A 9 -13.49 -2.56 -6.24
C LEU A 9 -13.28 -2.01 -4.82
N ARG A 10 -13.64 -2.78 -3.80
CA ARG A 10 -13.49 -2.40 -2.40
C ARG A 10 -12.04 -2.06 -2.04
N ILE A 11 -11.06 -2.84 -2.54
CA ILE A 11 -9.64 -2.55 -2.29
C ILE A 11 -9.23 -1.20 -2.90
N TYR A 12 -9.69 -0.90 -4.12
CA TYR A 12 -9.42 0.37 -4.77
C TYR A 12 -10.05 1.55 -4.04
N GLU A 13 -11.30 1.43 -3.59
CA GLU A 13 -11.97 2.45 -2.79
C GLU A 13 -11.23 2.73 -1.48
N ILE A 14 -10.85 1.68 -0.75
CA ILE A 14 -10.07 1.81 0.49
C ILE A 14 -8.73 2.52 0.19
N ALA A 15 -8.02 2.09 -0.85
CA ALA A 15 -6.74 2.69 -1.23
C ALA A 15 -6.88 4.18 -1.58
N GLY A 16 -7.88 4.57 -2.38
CA GLY A 16 -8.16 5.96 -2.73
C GLY A 16 -8.54 6.82 -1.53
N ILE A 17 -9.41 6.32 -0.64
CA ILE A 17 -9.79 7.00 0.60
C ILE A 17 -8.56 7.28 1.46
N TYR A 18 -7.71 6.28 1.68
CA TYR A 18 -6.53 6.45 2.52
C TYR A 18 -5.44 7.29 1.85
N ALA A 19 -5.23 7.17 0.53
CA ALA A 19 -4.30 8.01 -0.22
C ALA A 19 -4.68 9.50 -0.09
N SER A 20 -5.97 9.81 -0.26
CA SER A 20 -6.51 11.15 -0.04
C SER A 20 -6.29 11.64 1.40
N ARG A 21 -6.60 10.81 2.41
CA ARG A 21 -6.33 11.15 3.82
C ARG A 21 -4.85 11.40 4.09
N PHE A 22 -3.97 10.68 3.42
CA PHE A 22 -2.52 10.80 3.62
C PHE A 22 -1.88 11.91 2.77
N SER A 23 -2.68 12.64 1.99
CA SER A 23 -2.21 13.66 1.06
C SER A 23 -1.12 13.12 0.12
N ILE A 24 -1.33 11.93 -0.42
CA ILE A 24 -0.50 11.33 -1.47
C ILE A 24 -1.36 11.10 -2.73
N PRO A 25 -0.75 11.09 -3.93
CA PRO A 25 -1.43 10.59 -5.11
C PRO A 25 -1.95 9.17 -4.88
N GLU A 26 -3.08 8.85 -5.50
CA GLU A 26 -3.59 7.47 -5.47
C GLU A 26 -2.60 6.55 -6.20
N PRO A 27 -2.09 5.49 -5.55
CA PRO A 27 -1.14 4.60 -6.18
C PRO A 27 -1.84 3.59 -7.10
N LYS A 28 -1.12 3.09 -8.10
CA LYS A 28 -1.55 1.89 -8.82
C LYS A 28 -1.50 0.70 -7.86
N VAL A 29 -2.60 -0.03 -7.73
CA VAL A 29 -2.70 -1.19 -6.83
C VAL A 29 -2.70 -2.49 -7.64
N LEU A 30 -1.69 -3.33 -7.38
CA LEU A 30 -1.61 -4.70 -7.88
C LEU A 30 -2.11 -5.67 -6.81
N LEU A 31 -2.89 -6.67 -7.19
CA LEU A 31 -3.61 -7.57 -6.28
C LEU A 31 -3.12 -9.02 -6.37
N THR A 32 -2.36 -9.35 -7.41
CA THR A 32 -1.79 -10.69 -7.60
C THR A 32 -0.32 -10.62 -7.94
N THR A 33 0.42 -11.68 -7.60
CA THR A 33 1.82 -11.84 -8.03
C THR A 33 1.94 -11.86 -9.55
N ARG A 34 0.90 -12.33 -10.26
CA ARG A 34 0.87 -12.29 -11.71
C ARG A 34 0.85 -10.87 -12.24
N GLU A 35 0.02 -9.99 -11.68
CA GLU A 35 0.00 -8.57 -12.03
C GLU A 35 1.35 -7.89 -11.77
N VAL A 36 2.08 -8.25 -10.70
CA VAL A 36 3.47 -7.81 -10.47
C VAL A 36 4.41 -8.29 -11.58
N LEU A 37 4.29 -9.55 -11.99
CA LEU A 37 5.10 -10.15 -13.06
C LEU A 37 4.71 -9.70 -14.48
N ASP A 38 3.56 -9.07 -14.67
CA ASP A 38 3.14 -8.52 -15.96
C ASP A 38 3.53 -7.03 -16.11
N MET A 39 3.84 -6.33 -15.00
CA MET A 39 4.40 -4.97 -15.08
C MET A 39 5.78 -4.97 -15.76
N PRO A 40 6.21 -3.84 -16.36
CA PRO A 40 7.60 -3.65 -16.77
C PRO A 40 8.58 -3.92 -15.61
N ARG A 41 9.76 -4.44 -15.92
CA ARG A 41 10.72 -4.88 -14.89
C ARG A 41 11.18 -3.71 -14.02
N GLU A 42 11.40 -2.57 -14.64
CA GLU A 42 11.80 -1.29 -14.06
C GLU A 42 10.77 -0.79 -13.03
N MET A 43 9.49 -1.13 -13.25
CA MET A 43 8.39 -0.69 -12.39
C MET A 43 8.30 -1.48 -11.08
N THR A 44 8.89 -2.68 -11.04
CA THR A 44 8.81 -3.61 -9.90
C THR A 44 10.20 -4.04 -9.43
N GLU A 45 11.22 -3.26 -9.78
CA GLU A 45 12.61 -3.55 -9.45
C GLU A 45 12.82 -3.71 -7.93
N GLY A 46 13.79 -4.56 -7.55
CA GLY A 46 14.16 -4.83 -6.16
C GLY A 46 13.28 -5.86 -5.45
N ALA A 47 12.01 -6.04 -5.86
CA ALA A 47 11.11 -6.98 -5.18
C ALA A 47 10.20 -7.81 -6.10
N ARG A 48 10.32 -7.69 -7.44
CA ARG A 48 9.50 -8.45 -8.41
C ARG A 48 9.46 -9.96 -8.13
N THR A 49 10.62 -10.59 -7.99
CA THR A 49 10.76 -12.05 -7.84
C THR A 49 10.51 -12.53 -6.42
N SER A 50 10.45 -11.62 -5.44
CA SER A 50 10.24 -11.93 -4.02
C SER A 50 8.86 -11.48 -3.49
N ALA A 51 8.04 -10.81 -4.31
CA ALA A 51 6.74 -10.26 -3.91
C ALA A 51 5.82 -11.30 -3.24
N TYR A 52 5.84 -12.55 -3.71
CA TYR A 52 5.04 -13.65 -3.16
C TYR A 52 5.31 -13.93 -1.66
N LYS A 53 6.47 -13.51 -1.13
CA LYS A 53 6.83 -13.69 0.28
C LYS A 53 6.03 -12.76 1.20
N TYR A 54 5.58 -11.61 0.71
CA TYR A 54 5.00 -10.56 1.53
C TYR A 54 3.46 -10.50 1.45
N LEU A 55 2.83 -9.88 2.47
CA LEU A 55 1.41 -9.53 2.45
C LEU A 55 1.14 -8.29 1.59
N GLY A 56 2.08 -7.35 1.58
CA GLY A 56 2.08 -6.18 0.73
C GLY A 56 3.50 -5.70 0.45
N LEU A 57 3.63 -4.85 -0.57
CA LEU A 57 4.86 -4.16 -0.91
C LEU A 57 4.56 -2.77 -1.47
N SER A 58 5.44 -1.83 -1.17
CA SER A 58 5.40 -0.48 -1.72
C SER A 58 6.59 -0.23 -2.64
N TYR A 59 6.31 0.08 -3.91
CA TYR A 59 7.30 0.50 -4.91
C TYR A 59 7.30 2.03 -4.93
N ASN A 60 8.00 2.63 -3.97
CA ASN A 60 7.92 4.05 -3.64
C ASN A 60 8.30 4.98 -4.81
N LYS A 61 9.21 4.56 -5.71
CA LYS A 61 9.62 5.39 -6.86
C LYS A 61 8.55 5.43 -7.96
N GLN A 62 7.58 4.52 -7.94
CA GLN A 62 6.64 4.28 -9.04
C GLN A 62 5.18 4.59 -8.68
N ASN A 63 4.91 5.15 -7.49
CA ASN A 63 3.55 5.35 -6.97
C ASN A 63 2.68 4.09 -7.15
N LEU A 64 3.23 2.95 -6.72
CA LEU A 64 2.65 1.64 -6.96
C LEU A 64 2.77 0.79 -5.70
N ILE A 65 1.70 0.10 -5.35
CA ILE A 65 1.67 -0.86 -4.25
C ILE A 65 1.17 -2.21 -4.74
N PHE A 66 1.63 -3.27 -4.07
CA PHE A 66 1.14 -4.62 -4.24
C PHE A 66 0.48 -5.08 -2.94
N ILE A 67 -0.70 -5.67 -3.05
CA ILE A 67 -1.46 -6.27 -1.95
C ILE A 67 -1.71 -7.74 -2.31
N ASN A 68 -1.12 -8.66 -1.56
CA ASN A 68 -1.21 -10.09 -1.83
C ASN A 68 -2.51 -10.67 -1.28
N VAL A 69 -3.62 -10.46 -2.00
CA VAL A 69 -4.98 -10.86 -1.57
C VAL A 69 -5.08 -12.36 -1.23
N ARG A 70 -4.27 -13.20 -1.88
CA ARG A 70 -4.21 -14.64 -1.60
C ARG A 70 -3.69 -14.96 -0.19
N LYS A 71 -2.76 -14.17 0.35
CA LYS A 71 -2.14 -14.40 1.68
C LYS A 71 -2.89 -13.71 2.83
N ILE A 72 -3.81 -12.81 2.52
CA ILE A 72 -4.61 -12.09 3.51
C ILE A 72 -5.86 -12.91 3.84
N SER A 73 -6.18 -13.09 5.11
CA SER A 73 -7.25 -13.98 5.55
C SER A 73 -8.56 -13.27 5.90
N ASN A 74 -8.52 -11.97 6.20
CA ASN A 74 -9.68 -11.20 6.65
C ASN A 74 -9.56 -9.70 6.30
N ASP A 75 -10.67 -8.98 6.43
CA ASP A 75 -10.79 -7.56 6.09
C ASP A 75 -9.91 -6.64 6.94
N LYS A 76 -9.72 -6.98 8.21
CA LYS A 76 -8.90 -6.18 9.13
C LYS A 76 -7.44 -6.20 8.70
N ASP A 77 -6.92 -7.37 8.35
CA ASP A 77 -5.56 -7.53 7.84
C ASP A 77 -5.40 -6.91 6.45
N LEU A 78 -6.46 -6.96 5.63
CA LEU A 78 -6.51 -6.29 4.33
C LEU A 78 -6.33 -4.77 4.49
N GLU A 79 -7.18 -4.15 5.30
CA GLU A 79 -7.14 -2.70 5.53
C GLU A 79 -5.81 -2.29 6.17
N ASN A 80 -5.33 -3.04 7.17
CA ASN A 80 -4.03 -2.80 7.79
C ASN A 80 -2.87 -2.89 6.78
N THR A 81 -2.90 -3.86 5.87
CA THR A 81 -1.87 -4.00 4.82
C THR A 81 -1.91 -2.82 3.86
N ILE A 82 -3.10 -2.40 3.40
CA ILE A 82 -3.25 -1.23 2.52
C ILE A 82 -2.70 0.02 3.22
N VAL A 83 -3.11 0.29 4.46
CA VAL A 83 -2.61 1.45 5.22
C VAL A 83 -1.10 1.37 5.42
N HIS A 84 -0.54 0.19 5.70
CA HIS A 84 0.90 -0.03 5.84
C HIS A 84 1.67 0.42 4.59
N GLU A 85 1.28 -0.07 3.41
CA GLU A 85 1.97 0.26 2.16
C GLU A 85 1.80 1.74 1.79
N LEU A 86 0.62 2.33 2.06
CA LEU A 86 0.40 3.76 1.82
C LEU A 86 1.22 4.67 2.77
N ILE A 87 1.52 4.21 4.00
CA ILE A 87 2.44 4.93 4.89
C ILE A 87 3.88 4.88 4.34
N HIS A 88 4.30 3.79 3.69
CA HIS A 88 5.58 3.75 2.97
C HIS A 88 5.62 4.71 1.79
N GLN A 89 4.53 4.82 1.01
CA GLN A 89 4.43 5.82 -0.05
C GLN A 89 4.56 7.25 0.50
N ARG A 90 3.92 7.54 1.65
CA ARG A 90 4.00 8.86 2.26
C ARG A 90 5.36 9.18 2.89
N PHE A 91 5.98 8.19 3.54
CA PHE A 91 7.21 8.35 4.31
C PHE A 91 8.24 7.29 3.88
N PRO A 92 8.78 7.38 2.64
CA PRO A 92 9.62 6.32 2.05
C PRO A 92 10.95 6.10 2.77
N TYR A 93 11.37 7.06 3.61
CA TYR A 93 12.59 7.01 4.42
C TYR A 93 12.37 6.39 5.82
N LEU A 94 11.13 6.06 6.19
CA LEU A 94 10.80 5.62 7.53
C LEU A 94 10.81 4.09 7.63
N SER A 95 11.75 3.55 8.41
CA SER A 95 11.82 2.11 8.69
C SER A 95 10.73 1.63 9.65
N HIS A 96 10.50 0.31 9.68
CA HIS A 96 9.52 -0.41 10.52
C HIS A 96 9.81 -0.34 12.03
N GLY A 97 9.75 0.86 12.61
CA GLY A 97 9.94 1.12 14.04
C GLY A 97 8.69 1.64 14.75
N LYS A 98 8.86 2.03 16.03
CA LYS A 98 7.76 2.58 16.86
C LYS A 98 7.03 3.75 16.19
N ARG A 99 7.77 4.64 15.50
CA ARG A 99 7.21 5.79 14.79
C ARG A 99 6.34 5.37 13.61
N PHE A 100 6.81 4.44 12.79
CA PHE A 100 6.05 3.88 11.67
C PHE A 100 4.77 3.21 12.16
N ASN A 101 4.87 2.33 13.16
CA ASN A 101 3.72 1.63 13.74
C ASN A 101 2.70 2.60 14.37
N LYS A 102 3.16 3.73 14.92
CA LYS A 102 2.28 4.80 15.40
C LYS A 102 1.51 5.45 14.25
N LEU A 103 2.16 5.71 13.11
CA LEU A 103 1.51 6.31 11.94
C LEU A 103 0.48 5.37 11.31
N VAL A 104 0.79 4.09 11.17
CA VAL A 104 -0.18 3.07 10.69
C VAL A 104 -1.41 3.05 11.58
N ARG A 105 -1.23 2.96 12.91
CA ARG A 105 -2.36 3.00 13.87
C ARG A 105 -3.16 4.29 13.79
N GLN A 106 -2.51 5.44 13.59
CA GLN A 106 -3.20 6.71 13.41
C GLN A 106 -3.98 6.75 12.09
N GLY A 107 -3.41 6.20 11.02
CA GLY A 107 -4.07 6.05 9.73
C GLY A 107 -5.36 5.26 9.86
N LEU A 108 -5.30 4.06 10.45
CA LEU A 108 -6.46 3.20 10.72
C LEU A 108 -7.54 3.87 11.59
N ARG A 109 -7.16 4.84 12.43
CA ARG A 109 -8.11 5.66 13.23
C ARG A 109 -8.68 6.86 12.47
N GLY A 110 -8.43 6.96 11.16
CA GLY A 110 -8.95 8.02 10.30
C GLY A 110 -8.12 9.32 10.31
N LYS A 111 -6.87 9.29 10.77
CA LYS A 111 -6.02 10.49 10.76
C LYS A 111 -5.80 10.97 9.33
N LYS A 112 -5.94 12.29 9.14
CA LYS A 112 -5.54 13.00 7.92
C LYS A 112 -4.16 13.63 8.11
N PHE A 113 -3.31 13.55 7.10
CA PHE A 113 -2.03 14.27 7.06
C PHE A 113 -2.18 15.51 6.19
N LEU A 114 -1.59 16.62 6.62
CA LEU A 114 -1.47 17.80 5.78
C LEU A 114 -0.55 17.51 4.59
N PRO A 115 -0.75 18.19 3.44
CA PRO A 115 0.18 18.15 2.32
C PRO A 115 1.62 18.40 2.77
N TYR A 116 2.59 17.78 2.08
CA TYR A 116 3.99 17.97 2.43
C TYR A 116 4.36 19.45 2.23
N GLN A 117 4.84 20.09 3.28
CA GLN A 117 5.38 21.44 3.23
C GLN A 117 6.89 21.35 3.33
N LYS A 118 7.60 21.72 2.25
CA LYS A 118 9.05 21.85 2.28
C LYS A 118 9.38 22.95 3.30
N ARG A 119 10.14 22.62 4.34
CA ARG A 119 10.62 23.63 5.30
C ARG A 119 11.47 24.64 4.51
N LYS A 120 11.15 25.94 4.67
CA LYS A 120 11.97 27.03 4.13
C LYS A 120 13.31 27.08 4.85
#